data_AF-A0A4Y9IUJ1-F1
#
_entry.id   AF-A0A4Y9IUJ1-F1
#
_cell.length_a   1.000
_cell.length_b   1.000
_cell.length_c   1.000
_cell.angle_alpha   90.00
_cell.angle_beta   90.00
_cell.angle_gamma   90.00
#
_symmetry.space_group_name_H-M   'P 1'
#
loop_
_entity.id
_entity.type
_entity.pdbx_description
1 polymer ?
#
loop_
_entity_poly.entity_id
_entity_poly.type
_entity_poly.pdbx_seq_one_letter_code
_entity_poly.pdbx_strand_id
1 'polypeptide(L)'
;MRLDGRRTSGNVDDRRGKRSSGKISLGIGGTIIIGFIIGLAGGTPMEFMTQQATDIISPEKIYVSSAQEESAATFAKTILCDTEDVWADIFAQNRLKYIVPEGGHHVQYLIGTLQKRQQKQQLTEKESNELNVRLELQAEFYAEVWVCHDNENFNSLEDGDIEEGLNAASQIGDDRLQIQSQGYTVPDTSNHGASAQRIRWLKKGLQTGNIKEGNTFDIPYKQL
;
A
#
# COMPACT_ATOMS: atom_id res chain seq x y z
N MET A 1 7.70 -0.15 14.81
CA MET A 1 8.30 1.02 14.12
C MET A 1 8.34 2.27 15.00
N ARG A 2 9.45 3.00 15.00
CA ARG A 2 9.69 4.26 15.73
C ARG A 2 9.30 5.48 14.89
N LEU A 3 8.27 6.21 15.34
CA LEU A 3 7.75 7.41 14.64
C LEU A 3 7.82 8.70 15.49
N ASP A 4 8.31 8.61 16.73
CA ASP A 4 8.33 9.75 17.64
C ASP A 4 9.22 10.89 17.13
N GLY A 5 8.68 12.11 17.16
CA GLY A 5 9.39 13.32 16.74
C GLY A 5 9.53 13.48 15.22
N ARG A 6 8.93 12.60 14.41
CA ARG A 6 8.90 12.75 12.95
C ARG A 6 8.02 13.91 12.49
N ARG A 7 8.28 14.36 11.26
CA ARG A 7 7.51 15.43 10.60
C ARG A 7 6.18 14.85 10.12
N THR A 8 5.17 15.71 9.99
CA THR A 8 3.87 15.35 9.41
C THR A 8 3.67 16.03 8.06
N SER A 9 3.06 15.34 7.09
CA SER A 9 2.81 15.91 5.77
C SER A 9 1.74 17.01 5.83
N GLY A 10 1.99 18.10 5.10
CA GLY A 10 1.03 19.17 4.87
C GLY A 10 0.01 18.87 3.76
N ASN A 11 0.20 17.77 3.03
CA ASN A 11 -0.62 17.40 1.87
C ASN A 11 -1.91 16.65 2.24
N VAL A 12 -2.28 16.63 3.53
CA VAL A 12 -3.43 15.88 4.04
C VAL A 12 -4.58 16.82 4.43
N ASP A 13 -5.69 16.69 3.72
CA ASP A 13 -6.93 17.41 4.01
C ASP A 13 -7.79 16.64 5.02
N ASP A 14 -7.87 17.17 6.25
CA ASP A 14 -8.72 16.61 7.29
C ASP A 14 -10.17 17.10 7.14
N ARG A 15 -11.05 16.16 6.78
CA ARG A 15 -12.47 16.39 6.53
C ARG A 15 -13.38 15.89 7.64
N ARG A 16 -12.83 15.41 8.77
CA ARG A 16 -13.64 14.96 9.90
C ARG A 16 -14.51 16.12 10.42
N GLY A 17 -15.80 15.89 10.58
CA GLY A 17 -16.77 16.91 11.05
C GLY A 17 -17.18 17.99 10.04
N LYS A 18 -16.63 18.00 8.81
CA LYS A 18 -17.00 18.97 7.77
C LYS A 18 -18.04 18.36 6.83
N ARG A 19 -19.13 19.10 6.56
CA ARG A 19 -20.10 18.70 5.52
C ARG A 19 -19.41 18.65 4.15
N SER A 20 -19.47 17.49 3.50
CA SER A 20 -18.94 17.30 2.14
C SER A 20 -19.68 18.22 1.17
N SER A 21 -19.03 19.29 0.71
CA SER A 21 -19.61 20.25 -0.24
C SER A 21 -19.55 19.69 -1.67
N GLY A 22 -20.15 18.53 -1.94
CA GLY A 22 -20.45 17.98 -3.28
C GLY A 22 -19.29 17.81 -4.28
N LYS A 23 -18.06 18.21 -3.94
CA LYS A 23 -16.87 18.11 -4.77
C LYS A 23 -15.89 17.18 -4.08
N ILE A 24 -15.96 15.91 -4.46
CA ILE A 24 -14.90 14.96 -4.17
C ILE A 24 -13.69 15.38 -5.02
N SER A 25 -12.80 16.19 -4.46
CA SER A 25 -11.48 16.40 -5.05
C SER A 25 -10.65 15.15 -4.77
N LEU A 26 -10.62 14.21 -5.72
CA LEU A 26 -9.66 13.11 -5.79
C LEU A 26 -8.25 13.63 -6.14
N GLY A 27 -7.81 14.69 -5.45
CA GLY A 27 -6.42 15.12 -5.48
C GLY A 27 -5.60 14.15 -4.63
N ILE A 28 -4.42 13.80 -5.14
CA ILE A 28 -3.44 12.76 -4.72
C ILE A 28 -2.86 13.06 -3.30
N GLY A 29 -3.73 13.28 -2.31
CA GLY A 29 -3.34 13.66 -0.94
C GLY A 29 -4.53 13.97 -0.03
N GLY A 30 -5.72 14.24 -0.58
CA GLY A 30 -6.83 14.82 0.20
C GLY A 30 -7.84 13.85 0.84
N THR A 31 -7.80 12.55 0.56
CA THR A 31 -8.91 11.63 0.93
C THR A 31 -8.50 10.32 1.59
N ILE A 32 -7.24 10.14 1.98
CA ILE A 32 -6.74 8.84 2.49
C ILE A 32 -7.11 8.59 3.96
N ILE A 33 -7.25 9.64 4.78
CA ILE A 33 -7.51 9.45 6.22
C ILE A 33 -8.84 8.74 6.50
N ILE A 34 -9.91 9.04 5.77
CA ILE A 34 -11.25 8.52 6.11
C ILE A 34 -11.38 7.03 5.77
N GLY A 35 -10.92 6.61 4.58
CA GLY A 35 -10.98 5.20 4.18
C GLY A 35 -10.06 4.30 5.02
N PHE A 36 -8.87 4.80 5.38
CA PHE A 36 -7.90 4.06 6.18
C PHE A 36 -8.33 3.93 7.65
N ILE A 37 -8.90 4.99 8.25
CA ILE A 37 -9.44 4.94 9.63
C ILE A 37 -10.66 4.01 9.74
N ILE A 38 -11.56 4.03 8.75
CA ILE A 38 -12.76 3.17 8.77
C ILE A 38 -12.39 1.69 8.60
N GLY A 39 -11.40 1.38 7.75
CA GLY A 39 -10.87 0.03 7.59
C GLY A 39 -10.23 -0.52 8.88
N LEU A 40 -9.48 0.31 9.61
CA LEU A 40 -8.88 -0.06 10.90
C LEU A 40 -9.91 -0.24 12.02
N ALA A 41 -11.08 0.41 11.93
CA ALA A 41 -12.18 0.29 12.89
C ALA A 41 -13.14 -0.88 12.61
N GLY A 42 -12.89 -1.67 11.55
CA GLY A 42 -13.73 -2.83 11.18
C GLY A 42 -15.00 -2.49 10.40
N GLY A 43 -15.12 -1.27 9.88
CA GLY A 43 -16.26 -0.84 9.06
C GLY A 43 -16.09 -1.19 7.57
N THR A 44 -17.20 -1.42 6.87
CA THR A 44 -17.21 -1.68 5.42
C THR A 44 -17.39 -0.39 4.60
N PRO A 45 -16.90 -0.34 3.34
CA PRO A 45 -17.14 0.81 2.46
C PRO A 45 -18.64 1.12 2.24
N MET A 46 -19.50 0.10 2.31
CA MET A 46 -20.95 0.24 2.18
C MET A 46 -21.59 0.92 3.39
N GLU A 47 -21.08 0.67 4.60
CA GLU A 47 -21.52 1.37 5.81
C GLU A 47 -21.18 2.86 5.73
N PHE A 48 -20.00 3.21 5.23
CA PHE A 48 -19.62 4.61 5.00
C PHE A 48 -20.59 5.33 4.05
N MET A 49 -20.96 4.70 2.93
CA MET A 49 -21.94 5.27 2.00
C MET A 49 -23.33 5.43 2.62
N THR A 50 -23.76 4.43 3.40
CA THR A 50 -25.06 4.45 4.09
C THR A 50 -25.09 5.52 5.20
N GLN A 51 -23.98 5.72 5.90
CA GLN A 51 -23.81 6.75 6.90
C GLN A 51 -23.77 8.16 6.28
N GLN A 52 -23.14 8.32 5.12
CA GLN A 52 -23.12 9.59 4.39
C GLN A 52 -24.52 9.99 3.88
N ALA A 53 -25.38 9.04 3.51
CA ALA A 53 -26.76 9.31 3.10
C ALA A 53 -27.65 9.78 4.27
N THR A 54 -27.37 9.34 5.50
CA THR A 54 -28.11 9.73 6.71
C THR A 54 -27.64 11.06 7.30
N ASP A 55 -26.39 11.46 7.06
CA ASP A 55 -25.83 12.76 7.49
C ASP A 55 -26.34 13.96 6.66
N ILE A 56 -26.94 13.74 5.49
CA ILE A 56 -27.54 14.81 4.65
C ILE A 56 -28.79 15.40 5.32
N ILE A 57 -29.50 14.63 6.13
CA ILE A 57 -30.81 14.99 6.70
C ILE A 57 -30.71 15.39 8.19
N SER A 58 -29.58 15.11 8.84
CA SER A 58 -29.38 15.39 10.27
C SER A 58 -28.94 16.83 10.55
N PRO A 59 -29.37 17.44 11.68
CA PRO A 59 -28.84 18.73 12.12
C PRO A 59 -27.33 18.63 12.37
N GLU A 60 -26.61 19.73 12.16
CA GLU A 60 -25.16 19.82 12.27
C GLU A 60 -24.71 19.37 13.68
N LYS A 61 -24.18 18.14 13.77
CA LYS A 61 -23.56 17.64 14.99
C LYS A 61 -22.20 18.30 15.12
N ILE A 62 -21.91 18.88 16.28
CA ILE A 62 -20.54 19.28 16.64
C ILE A 62 -19.71 18.00 16.72
N TYR A 63 -18.92 17.75 15.68
CA TYR A 63 -17.98 16.64 15.67
C TYR A 63 -16.77 17.01 16.52
N VAL A 64 -16.45 16.14 17.47
CA VAL A 64 -15.24 16.21 18.28
C VAL A 64 -14.52 14.89 18.08
N SER A 65 -13.28 14.96 17.61
CA SER A 65 -12.44 13.80 17.41
C SER A 65 -12.02 13.18 18.74
N SER A 66 -11.97 11.85 18.75
CA SER A 66 -11.41 11.07 19.85
C SER A 66 -9.87 11.09 19.81
N ALA A 67 -9.25 10.78 20.95
CA ALA A 67 -7.78 10.66 21.03
C ALA A 67 -7.24 9.58 20.07
N GLN A 68 -7.99 8.50 19.85
CA GLN A 68 -7.61 7.44 18.91
C GLN A 68 -7.63 7.95 17.46
N GLU A 69 -8.64 8.71 17.07
CA GLU A 69 -8.72 9.30 15.73
C GLU A 69 -7.60 10.31 15.50
N GLU A 70 -7.24 11.12 16.50
CA GLU A 70 -6.09 12.03 16.39
C GLU A 70 -4.75 11.31 16.30
N SER A 71 -4.57 10.23 17.07
CA SER A 71 -3.39 9.38 16.97
C SER A 71 -3.28 8.75 15.57
N ALA A 72 -4.38 8.24 15.03
CA ALA A 72 -4.42 7.64 13.70
C ALA A 72 -4.15 8.67 12.59
N ALA A 73 -4.72 9.88 12.72
CA ALA A 73 -4.46 10.98 11.78
C ALA A 73 -2.99 11.42 11.80
N THR A 74 -2.39 11.49 12.99
CA THR A 74 -0.96 11.83 13.16
C THR A 74 -0.08 10.74 12.55
N PHE A 75 -0.39 9.47 12.82
CA PHE A 75 0.30 8.33 12.22
C PHE A 75 0.26 8.39 10.68
N ALA A 76 -0.93 8.53 10.09
CA ALA A 76 -1.10 8.57 8.64
C ALA A 76 -0.34 9.75 8.00
N LYS A 77 -0.38 10.94 8.61
CA LYS A 77 0.37 12.11 8.13
C LYS A 77 1.88 11.93 8.24
N THR A 78 2.34 11.22 9.25
CA THR A 78 3.77 10.92 9.46
C THR A 78 4.26 9.96 8.38
N ILE A 79 3.59 8.82 8.22
CA ILE A 79 3.92 7.84 7.18
C ILE A 79 3.89 8.46 5.78
N LEU A 80 2.90 9.33 5.48
CA LEU A 80 2.87 10.03 4.20
C LEU A 80 4.07 10.97 4.02
N CYS A 81 4.46 11.69 5.06
CA CYS A 81 5.63 12.57 5.03
C CYS A 81 6.91 11.78 4.73
N ASP A 82 7.09 10.66 5.41
CA ASP A 82 8.27 9.81 5.24
C ASP A 82 8.26 9.13 3.86
N THR A 83 7.08 8.77 3.36
CA THR A 83 6.88 8.29 1.98
C THR A 83 7.31 9.35 0.97
N GLU A 84 6.92 10.60 1.18
CA GLU A 84 7.32 11.71 0.30
C GLU A 84 8.85 11.91 0.30
N ASP A 85 9.46 11.92 1.48
CA ASP A 85 10.90 12.13 1.64
C ASP A 85 11.72 10.98 1.02
N VAL A 86 11.41 9.75 1.40
CA VAL A 86 12.14 8.55 0.93
C VAL A 86 12.05 8.41 -0.59
N TRP A 87 10.87 8.57 -1.18
CA TRP A 87 10.73 8.43 -2.62
C TRP A 87 11.31 9.60 -3.40
N ALA A 88 11.29 10.82 -2.86
CA ALA A 88 12.02 11.95 -3.45
C ALA A 88 13.51 11.65 -3.54
N ASP A 89 14.10 11.12 -2.47
CA ASP A 89 15.52 10.75 -2.41
C ASP A 89 15.84 9.61 -3.38
N ILE A 90 15.08 8.51 -3.36
CA ILE A 90 15.27 7.37 -4.26
C ILE A 90 15.19 7.80 -5.73
N PHE A 91 14.19 8.61 -6.09
CA PHE A 91 14.02 9.06 -7.47
C PHE A 91 15.15 9.98 -7.90
N ALA A 92 15.59 10.91 -7.03
CA ALA A 92 16.73 11.77 -7.30
C ALA A 92 18.01 10.97 -7.53
N GLN A 93 18.30 10.00 -6.65
CA GLN A 93 19.45 9.09 -6.77
C GLN A 93 19.42 8.27 -8.07
N ASN A 94 18.23 7.94 -8.57
CA ASN A 94 18.04 7.15 -9.78
C ASN A 94 17.79 7.99 -11.05
N ARG A 95 17.89 9.32 -10.97
CA ARG A 95 17.63 10.27 -12.08
C ARG A 95 16.22 10.11 -12.67
N LEU A 96 15.25 9.80 -11.83
CA LEU A 96 13.84 9.70 -12.17
C LEU A 96 13.11 10.99 -11.77
N LYS A 97 12.02 11.32 -12.47
CA LYS A 97 11.19 12.48 -12.13
C LYS A 97 10.26 12.10 -10.97
N TYR A 98 10.41 12.79 -9.83
CA TYR A 98 9.57 12.56 -8.66
C TYR A 98 8.11 12.99 -8.90
N ILE A 99 7.18 12.12 -8.51
CA ILE A 99 5.75 12.35 -8.37
C ILE A 99 5.37 11.64 -7.06
N VAL A 100 4.57 12.29 -6.21
CA VAL A 100 4.22 11.79 -4.86
C VAL A 100 3.62 10.39 -4.95
N PRO A 101 4.28 9.35 -4.40
CA PRO A 101 3.74 8.01 -4.40
C PRO A 101 2.94 7.73 -3.12
N GLU A 102 1.78 7.10 -3.27
CA GLU A 102 0.93 6.66 -2.15
C GLU A 102 1.20 5.20 -1.73
N GLY A 103 2.09 4.47 -2.45
CA GLY A 103 2.47 3.07 -2.17
C GLY A 103 3.16 2.36 -3.34
N GLY A 104 3.52 1.07 -3.18
CA GLY A 104 4.25 0.28 -4.19
C GLY A 104 3.57 0.20 -5.56
N HIS A 105 2.24 0.05 -5.59
CA HIS A 105 1.43 0.11 -6.82
C HIS A 105 1.46 1.50 -7.48
N HIS A 106 1.57 2.59 -6.70
CA HIS A 106 1.75 3.91 -7.27
C HIS A 106 3.14 4.06 -7.89
N VAL A 107 4.19 3.52 -7.28
CA VAL A 107 5.53 3.51 -7.90
C VAL A 107 5.51 2.78 -9.24
N GLN A 108 4.78 1.66 -9.35
CA GLN A 108 4.58 0.96 -10.62
C GLN A 108 3.89 1.81 -11.69
N TYR A 109 2.94 2.66 -11.28
CA TYR A 109 2.32 3.63 -12.17
C TYR A 109 3.38 4.62 -12.71
N LEU A 110 4.20 5.17 -11.82
CA LEU A 110 5.21 6.18 -12.15
C LEU A 110 6.32 5.69 -13.07
N ILE A 111 6.75 4.43 -12.90
CA ILE A 111 7.77 3.81 -13.74
C ILE A 111 7.19 3.16 -15.02
N GLY A 112 5.88 3.29 -15.25
CA GLY A 112 5.20 2.81 -16.45
C GLY A 112 4.90 1.30 -16.47
N THR A 113 5.10 0.58 -15.37
CA THR A 113 4.82 -0.86 -15.33
C THR A 113 3.33 -1.15 -15.54
N LEU A 114 2.43 -0.37 -14.93
CA LEU A 114 0.98 -0.59 -15.05
C LEU A 114 0.45 -0.39 -16.48
N GLN A 115 1.13 0.44 -17.29
CA GLN A 115 0.74 0.69 -18.68
C GLN A 115 0.94 -0.56 -19.58
N LYS A 116 1.87 -1.45 -19.19
CA LYS A 116 2.07 -2.75 -19.87
C LYS A 116 0.85 -3.68 -19.76
N ARG A 117 0.01 -3.51 -18.73
CA ARG A 117 -1.27 -4.25 -18.57
C ARG A 117 -2.32 -3.76 -19.56
N GLN A 118 -2.46 -2.45 -19.74
CA GLN A 118 -3.50 -1.87 -20.61
C GLN A 118 -3.33 -2.24 -22.09
N GLN A 119 -2.10 -2.56 -22.53
CA GLN A 119 -1.85 -2.97 -23.91
C GLN A 119 -2.29 -4.41 -24.24
N LYS A 120 -2.71 -5.22 -23.26
CA LYS A 120 -3.06 -6.63 -23.49
C LYS A 120 -4.56 -6.89 -23.38
N GLN A 121 -5.31 -6.60 -24.45
CA GLN A 121 -6.75 -6.88 -24.53
C GLN A 121 -7.11 -8.36 -24.83
N GLN A 122 -6.15 -9.29 -24.82
CA GLN A 122 -6.35 -10.70 -25.20
C GLN A 122 -5.60 -11.71 -24.31
N LEU A 123 -5.56 -11.49 -22.99
CA LEU A 123 -4.99 -12.48 -22.07
C LEU A 123 -6.00 -13.57 -21.74
N THR A 124 -5.53 -14.81 -21.69
CA THR A 124 -6.24 -15.90 -20.99
C THR A 124 -6.30 -15.62 -19.49
N GLU A 125 -7.21 -16.28 -18.77
CA GLU A 125 -7.32 -16.17 -17.32
C GLU A 125 -5.99 -16.48 -16.62
N LYS A 126 -5.31 -17.54 -17.06
CA LYS A 126 -3.98 -17.90 -16.57
C LYS A 126 -2.95 -16.79 -16.77
N GLU A 127 -2.85 -16.22 -17.97
CA GLU A 127 -1.90 -15.13 -18.24
C GLU A 127 -2.25 -13.86 -17.46
N SER A 128 -3.53 -13.60 -17.24
CA SER A 128 -4.00 -12.52 -16.37
C SER A 128 -3.58 -12.74 -14.92
N ASN A 129 -3.72 -13.97 -14.42
CA ASN A 129 -3.30 -14.36 -13.07
C ASN A 129 -1.78 -14.20 -12.91
N GLU A 130 -0.98 -14.75 -13.82
CA GLU A 130 0.48 -14.59 -13.78
C GLU A 130 0.91 -13.12 -13.83
N LEU A 131 0.21 -12.28 -14.60
CA LEU A 131 0.44 -10.85 -14.66
C LEU A 131 0.13 -10.16 -13.34
N ASN A 132 -1.00 -10.48 -12.70
CA ASN A 132 -1.38 -9.93 -11.40
C ASN A 132 -0.34 -10.30 -10.33
N VAL A 133 0.08 -11.57 -10.28
CA VAL A 133 1.12 -12.01 -9.35
C VAL A 133 2.42 -11.23 -9.54
N ARG A 134 2.87 -11.01 -10.77
CA ARG A 134 4.09 -10.20 -11.03
C ARG A 134 3.97 -8.76 -10.54
N LEU A 135 2.78 -8.18 -10.68
CA LEU A 135 2.50 -6.83 -10.19
C LEU A 135 2.50 -6.80 -8.66
N GLU A 136 1.79 -7.71 -7.99
CA GLU A 136 1.77 -7.74 -6.53
C GLU A 136 3.18 -7.92 -5.94
N LEU A 137 3.96 -8.88 -6.46
CA LEU A 137 5.33 -9.13 -6.00
C LEU A 137 6.27 -7.93 -6.23
N GLN A 138 6.09 -7.19 -7.32
CA GLN A 138 6.88 -5.97 -7.57
C GLN A 138 6.46 -4.84 -6.62
N ALA A 139 5.18 -4.73 -6.29
CA ALA A 139 4.70 -3.72 -5.34
C ALA A 139 5.22 -4.00 -3.93
N GLU A 140 5.23 -5.26 -3.52
CA GLU A 140 5.83 -5.74 -2.27
C GLU A 140 7.34 -5.44 -2.20
N PHE A 141 8.06 -5.72 -3.28
CA PHE A 141 9.47 -5.35 -3.37
C PHE A 141 9.68 -3.83 -3.16
N TYR A 142 8.89 -2.98 -3.81
CA TYR A 142 9.02 -1.53 -3.64
C TYR A 142 8.62 -1.04 -2.25
N ALA A 143 7.63 -1.67 -1.60
CA ALA A 143 7.29 -1.37 -0.22
C ALA A 143 8.49 -1.63 0.71
N GLU A 144 9.20 -2.74 0.50
CA GLU A 144 10.37 -3.08 1.33
C GLU A 144 11.64 -2.30 0.97
N VAL A 145 11.77 -1.83 -0.27
CA VAL A 145 12.77 -0.80 -0.59
C VAL A 145 12.48 0.49 0.19
N TRP A 146 11.21 0.91 0.29
CA TRP A 146 10.85 2.06 1.13
C TRP A 146 11.20 1.82 2.60
N VAL A 147 10.88 0.65 3.17
CA VAL A 147 11.23 0.30 4.56
C VAL A 147 12.74 0.37 4.78
N CYS A 148 13.53 -0.15 3.84
CA CYS A 148 14.99 -0.11 3.88
C CYS A 148 15.50 1.34 4.03
N HIS A 149 15.04 2.25 3.16
CA HIS A 149 15.45 3.66 3.16
C HIS A 149 14.87 4.45 4.34
N ASP A 150 13.62 4.19 4.73
CA ASP A 150 13.02 4.79 5.93
C ASP A 150 13.83 4.45 7.18
N ASN A 151 14.28 3.20 7.29
CA ASN A 151 15.13 2.78 8.39
C ASN A 151 16.53 3.39 8.34
N GLU A 152 17.14 3.50 7.16
CA GLU A 152 18.42 4.19 6.99
C GLU A 152 18.35 5.66 7.38
N ASN A 153 17.25 6.34 7.04
CA ASN A 153 17.05 7.76 7.29
C ASN A 153 16.66 8.07 8.74
N PHE A 154 15.83 7.22 9.34
CA PHE A 154 15.14 7.54 10.59
C PHE A 154 15.35 6.52 11.72
N ASN A 155 16.10 5.45 11.48
CA ASN A 155 16.24 4.32 12.41
C ASN A 155 14.87 3.83 12.90
N SER A 156 14.02 3.52 11.92
CA SER A 156 12.59 3.31 12.08
C SER A 156 12.22 1.95 12.60
N LEU A 157 13.03 0.93 12.36
CA LEU A 157 12.70 -0.43 12.71
C LEU A 157 12.98 -0.70 14.19
N GLU A 158 12.09 -1.50 14.77
CA GLU A 158 12.21 -2.07 16.10
C GLU A 158 12.50 -3.57 15.99
N ASP A 159 13.03 -4.14 17.08
CA ASP A 159 13.29 -5.57 17.15
C ASP A 159 11.96 -6.32 16.95
N GLY A 160 11.89 -7.18 15.92
CA GLY A 160 10.69 -7.94 15.59
C GLY A 160 9.83 -7.39 14.45
N ASP A 161 9.99 -6.12 14.05
CA ASP A 161 9.18 -5.50 12.99
C ASP A 161 9.30 -6.27 11.65
N ILE A 162 10.52 -6.69 11.30
CA ILE A 162 10.79 -7.46 10.08
C ILE A 162 10.15 -8.84 10.15
N GLU A 163 10.31 -9.54 11.28
CA GLU A 163 9.72 -10.86 11.49
C GLU A 163 8.19 -10.80 11.43
N GLU A 164 7.59 -9.77 12.02
CA GLU A 164 6.14 -9.54 11.99
C GLU A 164 5.64 -9.31 10.57
N GLY A 165 6.28 -8.41 9.81
CA GLY A 165 5.93 -8.14 8.42
C GLY A 165 6.04 -9.38 7.53
N LEU A 166 7.13 -10.13 7.66
CA LEU A 166 7.32 -11.40 6.94
C LEU A 166 6.29 -12.45 7.38
N ASN A 167 5.96 -12.55 8.67
CA ASN A 167 4.94 -13.49 9.14
C ASN A 167 3.56 -13.13 8.56
N ALA A 168 3.16 -11.86 8.59
CA ALA A 168 1.91 -11.39 8.01
C ALA A 168 1.85 -11.70 6.51
N ALA A 169 2.92 -11.42 5.76
CA ALA A 169 3.00 -11.77 4.35
C ALA A 169 2.92 -13.29 4.11
N SER A 170 3.53 -14.10 4.97
CA SER A 170 3.44 -15.56 4.83
C SER A 170 2.01 -16.08 5.02
N GLN A 171 1.13 -15.35 5.71
CA GLN A 171 -0.22 -15.79 6.04
C GLN A 171 -1.24 -15.50 4.94
N ILE A 172 -1.04 -14.45 4.16
CA ILE A 172 -2.00 -14.01 3.14
C ILE A 172 -1.63 -14.44 1.71
N GLY A 173 -0.64 -15.32 1.53
CA GLY A 173 -0.38 -15.93 0.22
C GLY A 173 -1.52 -16.86 -0.19
N ASP A 174 -1.82 -16.89 -1.49
CA ASP A 174 -2.99 -17.62 -2.00
C ASP A 174 -2.92 -19.11 -1.72
N ASP A 175 -1.71 -19.69 -1.65
CA ASP A 175 -1.49 -21.08 -1.25
C ASP A 175 -2.00 -21.36 0.17
N ARG A 176 -1.75 -20.45 1.12
CA ARG A 176 -2.26 -20.57 2.49
C ARG A 176 -3.75 -20.35 2.57
N LEU A 177 -4.28 -19.34 1.89
CA LEU A 177 -5.72 -19.07 1.87
C LEU A 177 -6.51 -20.23 1.23
N GLN A 178 -5.96 -20.86 0.18
CA GLN A 178 -6.55 -22.06 -0.44
C GLN A 178 -6.47 -23.27 0.49
N ILE A 179 -5.33 -23.53 1.15
CA ILE A 179 -5.24 -24.62 2.14
C ILE A 179 -6.23 -24.41 3.29
N GLN A 180 -6.37 -23.18 3.80
CA GLN A 180 -7.30 -22.86 4.89
C GLN A 180 -8.77 -23.00 4.47
N SER A 181 -9.12 -22.68 3.22
CA SER A 181 -10.50 -22.73 2.72
C SER A 181 -10.94 -24.11 2.22
N GLN A 182 -10.07 -24.84 1.52
CA GLN A 182 -10.42 -26.08 0.82
C GLN A 182 -9.44 -27.25 1.05
N GLY A 183 -8.33 -27.05 1.76
CA GLY A 183 -7.39 -28.12 2.14
C GLY A 183 -6.35 -28.51 1.09
N TYR A 184 -6.35 -27.88 -0.09
CA TYR A 184 -5.37 -28.12 -1.16
C TYR A 184 -5.19 -26.88 -2.04
N THR A 185 -4.04 -26.80 -2.72
CA THR A 185 -3.72 -25.70 -3.65
C THR A 185 -4.07 -26.07 -5.08
N VAL A 186 -4.60 -25.11 -5.85
CA VAL A 186 -4.82 -25.25 -7.30
C VAL A 186 -3.76 -24.42 -8.03
N PRO A 187 -2.96 -25.04 -8.92
CA PRO A 187 -2.00 -24.31 -9.74
C PRO A 187 -2.68 -23.26 -10.64
N ASP A 188 -1.98 -22.17 -10.93
CA ASP A 188 -2.38 -21.14 -11.91
C ASP A 188 -3.68 -20.35 -11.60
N THR A 189 -4.27 -20.53 -10.41
CA THR A 189 -5.44 -19.74 -9.93
C THR A 189 -5.07 -18.59 -8.99
N SER A 190 -3.79 -18.46 -8.66
CA SER A 190 -3.29 -17.41 -7.76
C SER A 190 -3.35 -16.04 -8.45
N ASN A 191 -3.86 -15.04 -7.73
CA ASN A 191 -3.92 -13.64 -8.14
C ASN A 191 -3.02 -12.71 -7.29
N HIS A 192 -2.54 -13.16 -6.13
CA HIS A 192 -1.65 -12.41 -5.24
C HIS A 192 -0.27 -13.05 -5.01
N GLY A 193 -0.05 -14.25 -5.57
CA GLY A 193 1.18 -15.00 -5.46
C GLY A 193 1.19 -16.00 -4.30
N ALA A 194 2.07 -16.99 -4.41
CA ALA A 194 2.31 -17.93 -3.33
C ALA A 194 3.13 -17.29 -2.22
N SER A 195 2.91 -17.71 -0.97
CA SER A 195 3.60 -17.20 0.22
C SER A 195 5.12 -17.18 0.05
N ALA A 196 5.71 -18.22 -0.56
CA ALA A 196 7.15 -18.29 -0.81
C ALA A 196 7.66 -17.19 -1.76
N GLN A 197 6.90 -16.85 -2.80
CA GLN A 197 7.25 -15.78 -3.75
C GLN A 197 7.24 -14.43 -3.04
N ARG A 198 6.18 -14.17 -2.27
CA ARG A 198 6.00 -12.92 -1.51
C ARG A 198 7.17 -12.69 -0.55
N ILE A 199 7.50 -13.70 0.26
CA ILE A 199 8.64 -13.65 1.19
C ILE A 199 9.97 -13.39 0.47
N ARG A 200 10.17 -13.98 -0.72
CA ARG A 200 11.38 -13.75 -1.50
C ARG A 200 11.51 -12.28 -1.91
N TRP A 201 10.46 -11.69 -2.47
CA TRP A 201 10.48 -10.32 -2.98
C TRP A 201 10.52 -9.28 -1.87
N LEU A 202 9.82 -9.52 -0.75
CA LEU A 202 9.92 -8.68 0.44
C LEU A 202 11.35 -8.64 0.98
N LYS A 203 11.96 -9.81 1.22
CA LYS A 203 13.35 -9.89 1.69
C LYS A 203 14.32 -9.23 0.71
N LYS A 204 14.10 -9.39 -0.59
CA LYS A 204 14.96 -8.76 -1.60
C LYS A 204 14.89 -7.22 -1.54
N GLY A 205 13.69 -6.66 -1.36
CA GLY A 205 13.52 -5.21 -1.21
C GLY A 205 14.25 -4.69 0.02
N LEU A 206 14.03 -5.33 1.18
CA LEU A 206 14.69 -4.98 2.45
C LEU A 206 16.22 -5.05 2.37
N GLN A 207 16.74 -6.09 1.71
CA GLN A 207 18.18 -6.34 1.64
C GLN A 207 18.92 -5.41 0.66
N THR A 208 18.25 -5.00 -0.42
CA THR A 208 18.92 -4.30 -1.51
C THR A 208 18.71 -2.79 -1.46
N GLY A 209 17.53 -2.33 -1.00
CA GLY A 209 17.13 -0.93 -1.09
C GLY A 209 17.16 -0.36 -2.52
N ASN A 210 17.30 -1.21 -3.55
CA ASN A 210 17.62 -0.79 -4.90
C ASN A 210 16.43 -1.02 -5.83
N ILE A 211 15.73 0.06 -6.20
CA ILE A 211 14.55 -0.02 -7.07
C ILE A 211 14.78 -0.75 -8.40
N LYS A 212 16.02 -0.80 -8.90
CA LYS A 212 16.35 -1.44 -10.17
C LYS A 212 16.33 -2.97 -10.09
N GLU A 213 16.31 -3.53 -8.89
CA GLU A 213 16.28 -4.98 -8.68
C GLU A 213 14.86 -5.56 -8.61
N GLY A 214 13.84 -4.71 -8.70
CA GLY A 214 12.42 -5.05 -8.59
C GLY A 214 11.76 -5.60 -9.86
N ASN A 215 12.51 -5.89 -10.92
CA ASN A 215 11.90 -6.31 -12.18
C ASN A 215 11.43 -7.78 -12.13
N THR A 216 10.18 -7.98 -11.73
CA THR A 216 9.53 -9.29 -11.74
C THR A 216 9.24 -9.82 -13.14
N PHE A 217 9.27 -9.00 -14.19
CA PHE A 217 8.85 -9.38 -15.54
C PHE A 217 9.93 -10.10 -16.36
N ASP A 218 11.20 -9.91 -16.01
CA ASP A 218 12.33 -10.49 -16.74
C ASP A 218 12.68 -11.91 -16.26
N ILE A 219 11.94 -12.42 -15.27
CA ILE A 219 12.17 -13.72 -14.65
C ILE A 219 11.08 -14.71 -15.11
N PRO A 220 11.41 -15.97 -15.44
CA PRO A 220 10.40 -17.00 -15.70
C PRO A 220 9.42 -17.15 -14.52
N TYR A 221 8.12 -17.31 -14.78
CA TYR A 221 7.10 -17.33 -13.72
C TYR A 221 7.38 -18.36 -12.61
N LYS A 222 7.87 -19.54 -12.99
CA LYS A 222 8.27 -20.62 -12.07
C LYS A 222 9.48 -20.30 -11.19
N GLN A 223 10.20 -19.22 -11.48
CA GLN A 223 11.40 -18.77 -10.77
C GLN A 223 11.15 -17.48 -9.97
N LEU A 224 9.90 -16.97 -9.96
CA LEU A 224 9.51 -15.82 -9.15
C LEU A 224 9.77 -16.04 -7.65
#